data_AF-A0A6V7VP66-F1
#
_entry.id   AF-A0A6V7VP66-F1
#
_cell.length_a   1.000
_cell.length_b   1.000
_cell.length_c   1.000
_cell.angle_alpha   90.00
_cell.angle_beta   90.00
_cell.angle_gamma   90.00
#
_symmetry.space_group_name_H-M   'P 1'
#
loop_
_entity.id
_entity.type
_entity.pdbx_description
1 polymer ?
#
loop_
_entity_poly.entity_id
_entity_poly.type
_entity_poly.pdbx_seq_one_letter_code
_entity_poly.pdbx_strand_id
1 'polypeptide(L)'
;MIMKLITKLFRRSITISLNQQKKLHYPAVPDLKQLREKEEQKIDGEFVSVECKPTELLKQLMKDDQTLQSRVERIQKEFKIYEYFSSCVPTSFRDKHWLYLLKTNDIHERVRYFYFMGLTEQREANDKQKEEAKRAAKTEKFMENLEKFERGEMVYGAPGYTFLFYKRSITEFYFWNAMQLAMQEQMPRLLFDCQFLPNMQTKEYGRVLRSAGHAFFTNLESRMALPASFINVNESDPNTKNLISKHIVPSGTSDYHKHQKINPDFYRNDPFHDPKSAGRNSDERDQVIYLSKYATETLKGPLIHKAYILPLTFDSKKETVGAVRRGNYRAMYFPIRDYIEWKCGGFKLAFVVTAKILQEVASNGGDWKSALDLYVPIINRRTFSERREIMGEEETRLVNETREEKRQINEYILQTIGNQPPYFETRNQEKYGKILDEYANKLEFF
;
A
#
# COMPACT_ATOMS: atom_id res chain seq x y z
N MET A 1 -54.66 -20.11 16.24
CA MET A 1 -53.77 -20.18 17.43
C MET A 1 -52.35 -19.73 17.09
N ILE A 2 -51.75 -20.20 15.99
CA ILE A 2 -50.39 -19.87 15.53
C ILE A 2 -50.19 -18.36 15.27
N MET A 3 -51.13 -17.69 14.60
CA MET A 3 -51.02 -16.23 14.37
C MET A 3 -50.97 -15.42 15.67
N LYS A 4 -51.74 -15.80 16.71
CA LYS A 4 -51.67 -15.13 18.03
C LYS A 4 -50.30 -15.33 18.70
N LEU A 5 -49.64 -16.47 18.46
CA LEU A 5 -48.30 -16.75 18.97
C LEU A 5 -47.24 -15.89 18.25
N ILE A 6 -47.35 -15.78 16.92
CA ILE A 6 -46.46 -14.96 16.08
C ILE A 6 -46.59 -13.47 16.46
N THR A 7 -47.80 -12.94 16.63
CA THR A 7 -47.99 -11.54 17.04
C THR A 7 -47.46 -11.27 18.45
N LYS A 8 -47.55 -12.25 19.36
CA LYS A 8 -47.03 -12.13 20.74
C LYS A 8 -45.49 -12.17 20.77
N LEU A 9 -44.88 -12.97 19.91
CA LEU A 9 -43.42 -13.02 19.73
C LEU A 9 -42.88 -11.76 19.04
N PHE A 10 -43.57 -11.25 18.02
CA PHE A 10 -43.20 -10.01 17.34
C PHE A 10 -43.30 -8.79 18.26
N ARG A 11 -44.37 -8.72 19.07
CA ARG A 11 -44.50 -7.67 20.10
C ARG A 11 -43.41 -7.78 21.16
N ARG A 12 -43.06 -8.99 21.65
CA ARG A 12 -41.93 -9.16 22.57
C ARG A 12 -40.59 -8.75 21.95
N SER A 13 -40.33 -9.08 20.70
CA SER A 13 -39.09 -8.71 19.99
C SER A 13 -38.98 -7.18 19.80
N ILE A 14 -40.08 -6.52 19.44
CA ILE A 14 -40.13 -5.05 19.33
C ILE A 14 -40.01 -4.38 20.71
N THR A 15 -40.64 -4.92 21.75
CA THR A 15 -40.49 -4.38 23.12
C THR A 15 -39.07 -4.58 23.66
N ILE A 16 -38.39 -5.68 23.34
CA ILE A 16 -36.98 -5.90 23.73
C ILE A 16 -36.05 -4.95 22.95
N SER A 17 -36.30 -4.74 21.65
CA SER A 17 -35.53 -3.79 20.82
C SER A 17 -35.73 -2.34 21.25
N LEU A 18 -36.97 -1.94 21.59
CA LEU A 18 -37.28 -0.60 22.10
C LEU A 18 -36.81 -0.39 23.54
N ASN A 19 -36.77 -1.43 24.39
CA ASN A 19 -36.17 -1.33 25.73
C ASN A 19 -34.63 -1.36 25.70
N GLN A 20 -34.00 -1.95 24.68
CA GLN A 20 -32.56 -1.80 24.42
C GLN A 20 -32.24 -0.39 23.89
N GLN A 21 -33.10 0.21 23.07
CA GLN A 21 -32.93 1.60 22.63
C GLN A 21 -33.26 2.63 23.72
N LYS A 22 -34.19 2.35 24.64
CA LYS A 22 -34.55 3.24 25.76
C LYS A 22 -33.65 3.10 27.00
N LYS A 23 -32.60 2.26 26.95
CA LYS A 23 -31.54 2.19 27.96
C LYS A 23 -30.19 2.77 27.50
N LEU A 24 -30.15 3.49 26.38
CA LEU A 24 -29.10 4.50 26.12
C LEU A 24 -29.44 5.79 26.87
N HIS A 25 -29.60 5.68 28.19
CA HIS A 25 -29.34 6.81 29.05
C HIS A 25 -27.83 7.02 28.98
N TYR A 26 -27.40 7.95 28.13
CA TYR A 26 -26.04 8.47 28.24
C TYR A 26 -25.89 9.00 29.66
N PRO A 27 -24.92 8.51 30.45
CA PRO A 27 -24.67 9.11 31.76
C PRO A 27 -24.38 10.59 31.53
N ALA A 28 -24.93 11.44 32.39
CA ALA A 28 -24.48 12.81 32.50
C ALA A 28 -22.96 12.82 32.60
N VAL A 29 -22.35 13.79 31.91
CA VAL A 29 -20.90 14.05 31.85
C VAL A 29 -20.25 13.76 33.21
N PRO A 30 -19.31 12.80 33.31
CA PRO A 30 -18.43 12.77 34.45
C PRO A 30 -17.62 14.05 34.41
N ASP A 31 -17.65 14.81 35.50
CA ASP A 31 -16.78 15.98 35.68
C ASP A 31 -15.33 15.58 35.35
N LEU A 32 -14.52 16.48 34.77
CA LEU A 32 -13.11 16.19 34.46
C LEU A 32 -12.34 15.69 35.71
N LYS A 33 -12.84 16.02 36.91
CA LYS A 33 -12.39 15.44 38.19
C LYS A 33 -12.79 13.96 38.40
N GLN A 34 -13.99 13.56 38.01
CA GLN A 34 -14.47 12.17 38.09
C GLN A 34 -13.79 11.25 37.07
N LEU A 35 -13.26 11.80 35.98
CA LEU A 35 -12.39 11.08 35.04
C LEU A 35 -11.02 10.78 35.65
N ARG A 36 -10.54 11.64 36.57
CA ARG A 36 -9.31 11.47 37.34
C ARG A 36 -9.44 10.39 38.43
N GLU A 37 -10.60 10.29 39.05
CA GLU A 37 -10.86 9.27 40.09
C GLU A 37 -11.04 7.84 39.51
N LYS A 38 -11.33 7.70 38.20
CA LYS A 38 -11.27 6.42 37.50
C LYS A 38 -9.84 5.98 37.09
N GLU A 39 -8.84 6.86 37.23
CA GLU A 39 -7.43 6.56 36.94
C GLU A 39 -6.81 5.60 37.97
N GLU A 40 -7.41 5.42 39.15
CA GLU A 40 -6.87 4.58 40.23
C GLU A 40 -7.27 3.09 40.15
N GLN A 41 -8.14 2.68 39.21
CA GLN A 41 -8.67 1.32 39.14
C GLN A 41 -8.14 0.44 38.00
N LYS A 42 -7.15 0.89 37.23
CA LYS A 42 -6.40 0.02 36.30
C LYS A 42 -4.97 -0.17 36.80
N ILE A 43 -4.79 -1.27 37.51
CA ILE A 43 -3.51 -1.74 38.03
C ILE A 43 -2.62 -2.25 36.87
N ASP A 44 -1.34 -1.87 36.92
CA ASP A 44 -0.16 -2.33 36.16
C ASP A 44 0.16 -1.76 34.76
N GLY A 45 0.03 -0.45 34.58
CA GLY A 45 0.75 0.25 33.51
C GLY A 45 0.78 1.75 33.73
N GLU A 46 1.95 2.33 33.98
CA GLU A 46 2.13 3.78 34.03
C GLU A 46 1.58 4.41 32.75
N PHE A 47 0.55 5.24 32.89
CA PHE A 47 0.06 6.08 31.81
C PHE A 47 1.12 7.16 31.55
N VAL A 48 2.05 6.91 30.64
CA VAL A 48 2.93 7.97 30.13
C VAL A 48 2.05 8.86 29.26
N SER A 49 1.54 9.95 29.84
CA SER A 49 0.78 10.94 29.08
C SER A 49 1.64 11.45 27.93
N VAL A 50 1.23 11.21 26.69
CA VAL A 50 1.99 11.65 25.53
C VAL A 50 1.56 13.07 25.19
N GLU A 51 2.46 14.01 25.42
CA GLU A 51 2.19 15.39 25.04
C GLU A 51 2.27 15.59 23.52
N CYS A 52 1.12 15.84 22.89
CA CYS A 52 1.04 16.31 21.49
C CYS A 52 1.57 17.75 21.38
N LYS A 53 2.88 17.94 21.51
CA LYS A 53 3.54 19.24 21.47
C LYS A 53 3.88 19.66 20.02
N PRO A 54 3.67 20.93 19.67
CA PRO A 54 4.15 21.48 18.40
C PRO A 54 5.68 21.43 18.38
N THR A 55 6.26 21.19 17.20
CA THR A 55 7.70 21.30 16.97
C THR A 55 8.17 22.75 17.08
N GLU A 56 9.46 22.98 17.32
CA GLU A 56 10.01 24.34 17.45
C GLU A 56 9.77 25.19 16.18
N LEU A 57 9.88 24.59 15.00
CA LEU A 57 9.58 25.25 13.73
C LEU A 57 8.11 25.72 13.67
N LEU A 58 7.18 24.86 14.10
CA LEU A 58 5.76 25.21 14.15
C LEU A 58 5.48 26.28 15.20
N LYS A 59 6.13 26.22 16.37
CA LYS A 59 6.02 27.26 17.41
C LYS A 59 6.46 28.63 16.90
N GLN A 60 7.51 28.71 16.09
CA GLN A 60 7.95 29.96 15.48
C GLN A 60 6.90 30.54 14.54
N LEU A 61 6.33 29.70 13.67
CA LEU A 61 5.25 30.11 12.75
C LEU A 61 3.94 30.46 13.48
N MET A 62 3.69 29.83 14.63
CA MET A 62 2.52 30.12 15.46
C MET A 62 2.58 31.51 16.11
N LYS A 63 3.77 32.07 16.41
CA LYS A 63 3.88 33.35 17.15
C LYS A 63 3.13 34.50 16.46
N ASP A 64 3.06 34.46 15.13
CA ASP A 64 2.55 35.57 14.32
C ASP A 64 1.09 35.34 13.85
N ASP A 65 0.52 34.13 14.00
CA ASP A 65 -0.82 33.81 13.49
C ASP A 65 -1.76 33.11 14.50
N GLN A 66 -2.74 33.87 14.98
CA GLN A 66 -3.80 33.43 15.90
C GLN A 66 -4.67 32.28 15.33
N THR A 67 -4.83 32.22 14.01
CA THR A 67 -5.65 31.19 13.35
C THR A 67 -4.95 29.83 13.37
N LEU A 68 -3.63 29.83 13.14
CA LEU A 68 -2.80 28.65 13.22
C LEU A 68 -2.74 28.13 14.67
N GLN A 69 -2.61 29.03 15.65
CA GLN A 69 -2.66 28.67 17.07
C GLN A 69 -3.96 27.97 17.44
N SER A 70 -5.10 28.56 17.08
CA SER A 70 -6.42 27.98 17.36
C SER A 70 -6.60 26.60 16.71
N ARG A 71 -6.02 26.41 15.51
CA ARG A 71 -6.08 25.13 14.80
C ARG A 71 -5.23 24.05 15.49
N VAL A 72 -4.02 24.40 15.92
CA VAL A 72 -3.14 23.51 16.67
C VAL A 72 -3.78 23.11 17.99
N GLU A 73 -4.31 24.07 18.76
CA GLU A 73 -5.01 23.80 20.01
C GLU A 73 -6.20 22.86 19.83
N ARG A 74 -6.96 23.03 18.73
CA ARG A 74 -8.05 22.12 18.40
C ARG A 74 -7.54 20.70 18.15
N ILE A 75 -6.50 20.54 17.34
CA ILE A 75 -5.90 19.22 17.04
C ILE A 75 -5.38 18.58 18.33
N GLN A 76 -4.79 19.35 19.23
CA GLN A 76 -4.36 18.85 20.55
C GLN A 76 -5.54 18.38 21.40
N LYS A 77 -6.67 19.10 21.41
CA LYS A 77 -7.89 18.66 22.11
C LYS A 77 -8.47 17.38 21.49
N GLU A 78 -8.49 17.29 20.15
CA GLU A 78 -8.90 16.08 19.44
C GLU A 78 -7.99 14.89 19.78
N PHE A 79 -6.68 15.12 19.87
CA PHE A 79 -5.71 14.10 20.26
C PHE A 79 -5.89 13.65 21.71
N LYS A 80 -6.15 14.56 22.66
CA LYS A 80 -6.42 14.19 24.06
C LYS A 80 -7.63 13.27 24.19
N ILE A 81 -8.68 13.53 23.41
CA ILE A 81 -9.83 12.63 23.34
C ILE A 81 -9.41 11.29 22.75
N TYR A 82 -8.65 11.30 21.65
CA TYR A 82 -8.16 10.08 21.03
C TYR A 82 -7.32 9.23 22.00
N GLU A 83 -6.38 9.83 22.73
CA GLU A 83 -5.52 9.20 23.73
C GLU A 83 -6.33 8.50 24.83
N TYR A 84 -7.44 9.11 25.27
CA TYR A 84 -8.29 8.55 26.29
C TYR A 84 -9.00 7.26 25.86
N PHE A 85 -9.51 7.23 24.63
CA PHE A 85 -10.29 6.09 24.13
C PHE A 85 -9.44 5.03 23.43
N SER A 86 -8.30 5.42 22.87
CA SER A 86 -7.54 4.57 21.96
C SER A 86 -6.60 3.61 22.67
N SER A 87 -6.60 2.37 22.21
CA SER A 87 -5.58 1.38 22.59
C SER A 87 -4.23 1.61 21.90
N CYS A 88 -4.21 2.38 20.81
CA CYS A 88 -3.04 2.60 19.96
C CYS A 88 -2.74 4.09 19.85
N VAL A 89 -1.88 4.58 20.73
CA VAL A 89 -1.54 6.00 20.84
C VAL A 89 -0.15 6.26 20.27
N PRO A 90 0.02 7.22 19.33
CA PRO A 90 1.33 7.63 18.87
C PRO A 90 2.10 8.38 19.97
N THR A 91 3.40 8.15 20.04
CA THR A 91 4.33 8.70 21.01
C THR A 91 5.02 9.97 20.53
N SER A 92 5.20 10.15 19.21
CA SER A 92 5.99 11.26 18.66
C SER A 92 5.31 12.01 17.53
N PHE A 93 5.39 13.35 17.55
CA PHE A 93 4.88 14.23 16.51
C PHE A 93 6.01 15.01 15.84
N ARG A 94 6.33 14.63 14.60
CA ARG A 94 7.29 15.32 13.71
C ARG A 94 6.58 16.35 12.84
N ASP A 95 7.33 17.28 12.25
CA ASP A 95 6.77 18.34 11.40
C ASP A 95 5.92 17.83 10.24
N LYS A 96 6.34 16.74 9.59
CA LYS A 96 5.55 16.07 8.54
C LYS A 96 4.17 15.61 9.01
N HIS A 97 4.05 15.19 10.28
CA HIS A 97 2.79 14.74 10.87
C HIS A 97 1.88 15.95 11.14
N TRP A 98 2.45 17.03 11.68
CA TRP A 98 1.75 18.30 11.85
C TRP A 98 1.25 18.88 10.53
N LEU A 99 2.09 18.91 9.49
CA LEU A 99 1.71 19.39 8.16
C LEU A 99 0.50 18.61 7.61
N TYR A 100 0.48 17.28 7.78
CA TYR A 100 -0.65 16.45 7.37
C TYR A 100 -1.94 16.78 8.16
N LEU A 101 -1.84 16.85 9.50
CA LEU A 101 -2.98 17.13 10.37
C LEU A 101 -3.59 18.52 10.12
N LEU A 102 -2.73 19.51 9.88
CA LEU A 102 -3.14 20.88 9.57
C LEU A 102 -3.84 20.98 8.21
N LYS A 103 -3.34 20.25 7.19
CA LYS A 103 -3.98 20.16 5.85
C LYS A 103 -5.31 19.40 5.86
N THR A 104 -5.52 18.50 6.81
CA THR A 104 -6.67 17.60 6.83
C THR A 104 -7.86 18.25 7.56
N ASN A 105 -8.94 18.57 6.83
CA ASN A 105 -10.14 19.18 7.40
C ASN A 105 -11.11 18.17 8.04
N ASP A 106 -11.14 16.93 7.56
CA ASP A 106 -12.04 15.91 8.11
C ASP A 106 -11.52 15.35 9.44
N ILE A 107 -12.39 15.34 10.47
CA ILE A 107 -12.11 14.77 11.79
C ILE A 107 -11.86 13.26 11.65
N HIS A 108 -12.64 12.56 10.83
CA HIS A 108 -12.49 11.12 10.67
C HIS A 108 -11.14 10.77 10.04
N GLU A 109 -10.68 11.54 9.05
CA GLU A 109 -9.35 11.36 8.45
C GLU A 109 -8.22 11.67 9.44
N ARG A 110 -8.35 12.67 10.32
CA ARG A 110 -7.38 12.94 11.40
C ARG A 110 -7.32 11.81 12.43
N VAL A 111 -8.46 11.30 12.92
CA VAL A 111 -8.51 10.16 13.84
C VAL A 111 -7.91 8.91 13.22
N ARG A 112 -8.18 8.64 11.94
CA ARG A 112 -7.52 7.55 11.20
C ARG A 112 -6.01 7.76 11.10
N TYR A 113 -5.55 9.00 10.99
CA TYR A 113 -4.13 9.31 10.91
C TYR A 113 -3.42 9.10 12.26
N PHE A 114 -4.03 9.48 13.39
CA PHE A 114 -3.48 9.17 14.72
C PHE A 114 -3.29 7.65 14.90
N TYR A 115 -4.31 6.87 14.52
CA TYR A 115 -4.22 5.41 14.54
C TYR A 115 -3.13 4.88 13.61
N PHE A 116 -3.01 5.44 12.40
CA PHE A 116 -1.94 5.08 11.47
C PHE A 116 -0.55 5.35 12.04
N MET A 117 -0.36 6.49 12.73
CA MET A 117 0.90 6.83 13.37
C MET A 117 1.25 5.83 14.48
N GLY A 118 0.34 5.58 15.43
CA GLY A 118 0.57 4.64 16.53
C GLY A 118 0.87 3.23 16.02
N LEU A 119 0.13 2.78 14.99
CA LEU A 119 0.36 1.47 14.37
C LEU A 119 1.73 1.38 13.69
N THR A 120 2.19 2.48 13.09
CA THR A 120 3.51 2.53 12.46
C THR A 120 4.62 2.44 13.50
N GLU A 121 4.52 3.20 14.59
CA GLU A 121 5.49 3.15 15.70
C GLU A 121 5.53 1.77 16.37
N GLN A 122 4.38 1.14 16.61
CA GLN A 122 4.33 -0.23 17.15
C GLN A 122 4.96 -1.26 16.19
N ARG A 123 4.75 -1.11 14.88
CA ARG A 123 5.40 -1.97 13.88
C ARG A 123 6.90 -1.78 13.88
N GLU A 124 7.38 -0.54 13.93
CA GLU A 124 8.81 -0.24 14.01
C GLU A 124 9.43 -0.80 15.29
N ALA A 125 8.76 -0.69 16.43
CA ALA A 125 9.21 -1.28 17.70
C ALA A 125 9.28 -2.81 17.62
N ASN A 126 8.25 -3.46 17.08
CA ASN A 126 8.20 -4.92 16.89
C ASN A 126 9.28 -5.40 15.91
N ASP A 127 9.50 -4.68 14.82
CA ASP A 127 10.53 -5.00 13.84
C ASP A 127 11.92 -4.84 14.45
N LYS A 128 12.14 -3.80 15.27
CA LYS A 128 13.39 -3.63 16.03
C LYS A 128 13.62 -4.76 17.03
N GLN A 129 12.61 -5.14 17.80
CA GLN A 129 12.69 -6.29 18.72
C GLN A 129 12.98 -7.60 17.98
N LYS A 130 12.34 -7.83 16.83
CA LYS A 130 12.62 -8.99 15.99
C LYS A 130 14.05 -8.99 15.45
N GLU A 131 14.55 -7.85 15.02
CA GLU A 131 15.93 -7.73 14.54
C GLU A 131 16.94 -7.93 15.69
N GLU A 132 16.68 -7.40 16.88
CA GLU A 132 17.49 -7.63 18.08
C GLU A 132 17.47 -9.12 18.48
N ALA A 133 16.31 -9.77 18.49
CA ALA A 133 16.18 -11.20 18.75
C ALA A 133 16.91 -12.04 17.70
N LYS A 134 16.82 -11.69 16.40
CA LYS A 134 17.59 -12.35 15.34
C LYS A 134 19.09 -12.15 15.50
N ARG A 135 19.54 -10.96 15.93
CA ARG A 135 20.95 -10.68 16.21
C ARG A 135 21.43 -11.50 17.39
N ALA A 136 20.69 -11.52 18.49
CA ALA A 136 21.00 -12.34 19.67
C ALA A 136 21.10 -13.83 19.31
N ALA A 137 20.10 -14.37 18.59
CA ALA A 137 20.12 -15.76 18.14
C ALA A 137 21.28 -16.07 17.17
N LYS A 138 21.69 -15.11 16.33
CA LYS A 138 22.89 -15.25 15.49
C LYS A 138 24.17 -15.27 16.33
N THR A 139 24.27 -14.42 17.35
CA THR A 139 25.41 -14.37 18.25
C THR A 139 25.52 -15.66 19.08
N GLU A 140 24.41 -16.17 19.60
CA GLU A 140 24.36 -17.44 20.34
C GLU A 140 24.82 -18.60 19.46
N LYS A 141 24.25 -18.72 18.24
CA LYS A 141 24.70 -19.72 17.25
C LYS A 141 26.17 -19.56 16.88
N PHE A 142 26.66 -18.32 16.79
CA PHE A 142 28.07 -18.06 16.52
C PHE A 142 28.97 -18.59 17.65
N MET A 143 28.60 -18.35 18.91
CA MET A 143 29.35 -18.86 20.07
C MET A 143 29.30 -20.39 20.15
N GLU A 144 28.13 -21.01 19.94
CA GLU A 144 28.00 -22.47 19.90
C GLU A 144 28.86 -23.09 18.80
N ASN A 145 28.88 -22.47 17.62
CA ASN A 145 29.73 -22.89 16.50
C ASN A 145 31.22 -22.68 16.79
N LEU A 146 31.59 -21.62 17.52
CA LEU A 146 32.96 -21.37 17.95
C LEU A 146 33.45 -22.50 18.86
N GLU A 147 32.68 -22.85 19.88
CA GLU A 147 33.05 -23.92 20.81
C GLU A 147 33.20 -25.27 20.10
N LYS A 148 32.27 -25.61 19.19
CA LYS A 148 32.35 -26.81 18.36
C LYS A 148 33.61 -26.80 17.48
N PHE A 149 33.91 -25.67 16.86
CA PHE A 149 35.09 -25.52 16.01
C PHE A 149 36.40 -25.63 16.81
N GLU A 150 36.48 -25.03 18.00
CA GLU A 150 37.62 -25.13 18.91
C GLU A 150 37.85 -26.56 19.43
N ARG A 151 36.78 -27.36 19.55
CA ARG A 151 36.88 -28.81 19.82
C ARG A 151 37.36 -29.64 18.61
N GLY A 152 37.61 -29.02 17.46
CA GLY A 152 38.03 -29.68 16.23
C GLY A 152 36.89 -30.34 15.47
N GLU A 153 35.63 -30.01 15.77
CA GLU A 153 34.49 -30.52 15.02
C GLU A 153 34.34 -29.82 13.65
N MET A 154 33.75 -30.52 12.68
CA MET A 154 33.47 -29.98 11.36
C MET A 154 32.23 -29.07 11.40
N VAL A 155 32.44 -27.78 11.62
CA VAL A 155 31.37 -26.76 11.65
C VAL A 155 31.41 -25.90 10.40
N TYR A 156 30.27 -25.71 9.73
CA TYR A 156 30.14 -24.84 8.57
C TYR A 156 29.52 -23.49 8.93
N GLY A 157 30.05 -22.41 8.33
CA GLY A 157 29.67 -21.03 8.60
C GLY A 157 30.48 -20.41 9.75
N ALA A 158 30.44 -19.08 9.88
CA ALA A 158 31.29 -18.37 10.85
C ALA A 158 31.02 -18.83 12.30
N PRO A 159 32.07 -19.08 13.10
CA PRO A 159 33.51 -18.91 12.80
C PRO A 159 34.22 -20.14 12.17
N GLY A 160 33.52 -21.23 11.91
CA GLY A 160 34.08 -22.46 11.31
C GLY A 160 34.33 -22.37 9.80
N TYR A 161 34.36 -23.52 9.15
CA TYR A 161 34.66 -23.65 7.72
C TYR A 161 33.63 -22.89 6.88
N THR A 162 34.10 -21.91 6.11
CA THR A 162 33.25 -21.19 5.16
C THR A 162 33.34 -21.88 3.80
N PHE A 163 32.20 -22.16 3.18
CA PHE A 163 32.19 -22.62 1.80
C PHE A 163 32.86 -21.56 0.90
N LEU A 164 33.77 -21.99 0.02
CA LEU A 164 34.35 -21.15 -1.05
C LEU A 164 33.32 -20.80 -2.16
N PHE A 165 32.03 -20.72 -1.83
CA PHE A 165 31.05 -20.12 -2.72
C PHE A 165 31.08 -18.61 -2.51
N TYR A 166 31.85 -17.94 -3.38
CA TYR A 166 31.84 -16.50 -3.53
C TYR A 166 30.38 -16.00 -3.62
N LYS A 167 30.05 -14.83 -3.05
CA LYS A 167 28.73 -14.17 -3.11
C LYS A 167 28.32 -13.74 -4.55
N ARG A 168 28.62 -14.56 -5.55
CA ARG A 168 28.32 -14.41 -6.97
C ARG A 168 26.90 -14.85 -7.33
N SER A 169 26.15 -15.47 -6.41
CA SER A 169 24.84 -16.09 -6.72
C SER A 169 23.80 -15.13 -7.32
N ILE A 170 23.77 -13.88 -6.89
CA ILE A 170 22.83 -12.88 -7.45
C ILE A 170 23.27 -12.45 -8.85
N THR A 171 24.57 -12.22 -9.07
CA THR A 171 25.11 -11.84 -10.37
C THR A 171 25.01 -12.99 -11.38
N GLU A 172 25.24 -14.23 -10.95
CA GLU A 172 25.03 -15.44 -11.76
C GLU A 172 23.56 -15.68 -12.08
N PHE A 173 22.66 -15.40 -11.13
CA PHE A 173 21.22 -15.46 -11.35
C PHE A 173 20.77 -14.43 -12.40
N TYR A 174 21.21 -13.18 -12.30
CA TYR A 174 20.93 -12.17 -13.33
C TYR A 174 21.59 -12.53 -14.66
N PHE A 175 22.82 -13.04 -14.67
CA PHE A 175 23.51 -13.47 -15.88
C PHE A 175 22.76 -14.62 -16.57
N TRP A 176 22.27 -15.59 -15.81
CA TRP A 176 21.44 -16.68 -16.33
C TRP A 176 20.16 -16.14 -16.97
N ASN A 177 19.52 -15.16 -16.35
CA ASN A 177 18.33 -14.53 -16.92
C ASN A 177 18.65 -13.69 -18.16
N ALA A 178 19.76 -12.95 -18.20
CA ALA A 178 20.24 -12.29 -19.42
C ALA A 178 20.49 -13.29 -20.55
N MET A 179 21.13 -14.42 -20.23
CA MET A 179 21.43 -15.47 -21.19
C MET A 179 20.14 -16.09 -21.73
N GLN A 180 19.17 -16.40 -20.86
CA GLN A 180 17.85 -16.91 -21.26
C GLN A 180 17.08 -15.90 -22.13
N LEU A 181 17.09 -14.62 -21.77
CA LEU A 181 16.49 -13.55 -22.57
C LEU A 181 17.15 -13.43 -23.96
N ALA A 182 18.48 -13.57 -24.03
CA ALA A 182 19.22 -13.56 -25.29
C ALA A 182 19.01 -14.84 -26.13
N MET A 183 18.76 -15.98 -25.48
CA MET A 183 18.50 -17.26 -26.15
C MET A 183 17.05 -17.41 -26.63
N GLN A 184 16.13 -16.62 -26.10
CA GLN A 184 14.70 -16.71 -26.41
C GLN A 184 14.20 -15.46 -27.16
N GLU A 185 14.70 -15.26 -28.39
CA GLU A 185 14.24 -14.17 -29.30
C GLU A 185 12.73 -14.18 -29.57
N GLN A 186 12.05 -15.31 -29.32
CA GLN A 186 10.61 -15.50 -29.56
C GLN A 186 9.72 -15.22 -28.34
N MET A 187 10.28 -14.77 -27.21
CA MET A 187 9.47 -14.48 -26.02
C MET A 187 8.75 -13.14 -26.12
N PRO A 188 7.50 -13.05 -25.64
CA PRO A 188 6.75 -11.80 -25.67
C PRO A 188 7.36 -10.77 -24.73
N ARG A 189 7.47 -9.52 -25.18
CA ARG A 189 7.99 -8.41 -24.36
C ARG A 189 6.90 -7.84 -23.44
N LEU A 190 7.24 -7.55 -22.19
CA LEU A 190 6.40 -6.82 -21.24
C LEU A 190 6.78 -5.33 -21.26
N LEU A 191 5.86 -4.47 -21.69
CA LEU A 191 6.07 -3.03 -21.80
C LEU A 191 5.35 -2.29 -20.68
N PHE A 192 6.07 -1.50 -19.89
CA PHE A 192 5.49 -0.65 -18.86
C PHE A 192 5.23 0.75 -19.43
N ASP A 193 3.97 1.15 -19.51
CA ASP A 193 3.59 2.44 -20.11
C ASP A 193 3.54 3.56 -19.07
N CYS A 194 4.49 4.50 -19.19
CA CYS A 194 4.71 5.61 -18.26
C CYS A 194 3.87 6.85 -18.56
N GLN A 195 3.04 6.87 -19.61
CA GLN A 195 2.35 8.11 -20.06
C GLN A 195 1.42 8.73 -19.01
N PHE A 196 0.99 7.96 -18.00
CA PHE A 196 0.05 8.39 -16.97
C PHE A 196 0.73 9.03 -15.74
N LEU A 197 2.03 8.82 -15.56
CA LEU A 197 2.77 9.27 -14.37
C LEU A 197 2.76 10.79 -14.17
N PRO A 198 2.94 11.63 -15.21
CA PRO A 198 3.03 13.08 -15.01
C PRO A 198 1.77 13.70 -14.38
N ASN A 199 0.59 13.19 -14.73
CA ASN A 199 -0.70 13.75 -14.29
C ASN A 199 -1.36 12.96 -13.15
N MET A 200 -0.62 12.04 -12.53
CA MET A 200 -1.17 11.13 -11.51
C MET A 200 -1.32 11.81 -10.15
N GLN A 201 -2.44 11.56 -9.47
CA GLN A 201 -2.66 12.06 -8.10
C GLN A 201 -1.67 11.43 -7.11
N THR A 202 -1.12 12.20 -6.16
CA THR A 202 -0.10 11.76 -5.20
C THR A 202 -0.45 10.45 -4.45
N LYS A 203 -1.72 10.29 -4.04
CA LYS A 203 -2.22 9.08 -3.35
C LYS A 203 -2.15 7.83 -4.25
N GLU A 204 -2.41 7.97 -5.55
CA GLU A 204 -2.35 6.87 -6.52
C GLU A 204 -0.91 6.61 -6.99
N TYR A 205 -0.17 7.69 -7.24
CA TYR A 205 1.23 7.68 -7.67
C TYR A 205 2.12 6.82 -6.77
N GLY A 206 2.07 7.02 -5.45
CA GLY A 206 2.89 6.21 -4.52
C GLY A 206 2.53 4.72 -4.47
N ARG A 207 1.32 4.34 -4.92
CA ARG A 207 0.93 2.93 -5.07
C ARG A 207 1.41 2.36 -6.39
N VAL A 208 1.28 3.13 -7.47
CA VAL A 208 1.76 2.76 -8.81
C VAL A 208 3.26 2.56 -8.80
N LEU A 209 4.04 3.50 -8.24
CA LEU A 209 5.51 3.42 -8.17
C LEU A 209 6.00 2.12 -7.52
N ARG A 210 5.50 1.85 -6.30
CA ARG A 210 5.89 0.65 -5.54
C ARG A 210 5.48 -0.62 -6.26
N SER A 211 4.26 -0.65 -6.81
CA SER A 211 3.77 -1.84 -7.52
C SER A 211 4.51 -2.07 -8.84
N ALA A 212 4.91 -1.01 -9.54
CA ALA A 212 5.63 -1.09 -10.82
C ALA A 212 7.07 -1.58 -10.61
N GLY A 213 7.80 -0.98 -9.65
CA GLY A 213 9.14 -1.45 -9.30
C GLY A 213 9.15 -2.90 -8.82
N HIS A 214 8.18 -3.28 -7.99
CA HIS A 214 8.03 -4.67 -7.56
C HIS A 214 7.72 -5.60 -8.74
N ALA A 215 6.82 -5.22 -9.65
CA ALA A 215 6.52 -6.02 -10.84
C ALA A 215 7.76 -6.24 -11.72
N PHE A 216 8.55 -5.19 -11.94
CA PHE A 216 9.78 -5.25 -12.72
C PHE A 216 10.81 -6.20 -12.08
N PHE A 217 11.11 -6.03 -10.79
CA PHE A 217 12.09 -6.91 -10.13
C PHE A 217 11.60 -8.34 -9.99
N THR A 218 10.32 -8.56 -9.67
CA THR A 218 9.75 -9.92 -9.69
C THR A 218 9.88 -10.58 -11.05
N ASN A 219 9.73 -9.82 -12.14
CA ASN A 219 9.95 -10.35 -13.48
C ASN A 219 11.41 -10.70 -13.72
N LEU A 220 12.35 -9.85 -13.32
CA LEU A 220 13.77 -10.16 -13.38
C LEU A 220 14.18 -11.33 -12.48
N GLU A 221 13.45 -11.58 -11.39
CA GLU A 221 13.66 -12.70 -10.45
C GLU A 221 12.98 -14.00 -10.88
N SER A 222 12.25 -14.00 -11.99
CA SER A 222 11.64 -15.21 -12.53
C SER A 222 12.64 -16.06 -13.30
N ARG A 223 12.46 -17.39 -13.25
CA ARG A 223 13.20 -18.34 -14.11
C ARG A 223 12.89 -18.14 -15.59
N MET A 224 11.70 -17.62 -15.89
CA MET A 224 11.25 -17.24 -17.23
C MET A 224 10.87 -15.78 -17.21
N ALA A 225 11.88 -14.93 -17.06
CA ALA A 225 11.71 -13.48 -17.15
C ALA A 225 11.26 -13.10 -18.57
N LEU A 226 10.21 -12.28 -18.68
CA LEU A 226 9.86 -11.68 -19.96
C LEU A 226 10.81 -10.51 -20.23
N PRO A 227 11.28 -10.29 -21.47
CA PRO A 227 11.99 -9.06 -21.82
C PRO A 227 11.15 -7.86 -21.39
N ALA A 228 11.71 -6.91 -20.65
CA ALA A 228 10.97 -5.80 -20.08
C ALA A 228 11.53 -4.45 -20.51
N SER A 229 10.66 -3.52 -20.91
CA SER A 229 11.01 -2.13 -21.23
C SER A 229 9.99 -1.15 -20.69
N PHE A 230 10.42 0.10 -20.55
CA PHE A 230 9.55 1.22 -20.23
C PHE A 230 9.34 2.07 -21.48
N ILE A 231 8.08 2.37 -21.80
CA ILE A 231 7.69 3.17 -22.97
C ILE A 231 7.00 4.45 -22.53
N ASN A 232 6.93 5.44 -23.42
CA ASN A 232 6.37 6.77 -23.15
C ASN A 232 7.02 7.45 -21.94
N VAL A 233 8.34 7.27 -21.81
CA VAL A 233 9.13 7.83 -20.71
C VAL A 233 9.38 9.32 -20.96
N ASN A 234 8.90 10.15 -20.03
CA ASN A 234 9.23 11.56 -19.99
C ASN A 234 10.30 11.82 -18.92
N GLU A 235 11.57 11.88 -19.32
CA GLU A 235 12.69 12.08 -18.38
C GLU A 235 12.66 13.45 -17.69
N SER A 236 12.00 14.44 -18.29
CA SER A 236 11.83 15.78 -17.70
C SER A 236 10.80 15.81 -16.58
N ASP A 237 9.91 14.82 -16.51
CA ASP A 237 8.85 14.74 -15.51
C ASP A 237 9.38 14.20 -14.16
N PRO A 238 9.16 14.90 -13.03
CA PRO A 238 9.63 14.47 -11.72
C PRO A 238 9.11 13.11 -11.28
N ASN A 239 7.87 12.77 -11.63
CA ASN A 239 7.24 11.51 -11.25
C ASN A 239 7.91 10.33 -11.99
N THR A 240 8.13 10.49 -13.29
CA THR A 240 8.82 9.50 -14.11
C THR A 240 10.27 9.33 -13.68
N LYS A 241 11.00 10.43 -13.44
CA LYS A 241 12.37 10.39 -12.94
C LYS A 241 12.48 9.66 -11.60
N ASN A 242 11.51 9.88 -10.71
CA ASN A 242 11.47 9.24 -9.40
C ASN A 242 11.19 7.72 -9.49
N LEU A 243 10.29 7.28 -10.38
CA LEU A 243 10.15 5.85 -10.72
C LEU A 243 11.50 5.25 -11.10
N ILE A 244 12.18 5.84 -12.09
CA ILE A 244 13.44 5.31 -12.63
C ILE A 244 14.51 5.26 -11.54
N SER A 245 14.80 6.39 -10.91
CA SER A 245 15.92 6.54 -9.96
C SER A 245 15.76 5.83 -8.62
N LYS A 246 14.52 5.65 -8.14
CA LYS A 246 14.26 5.04 -6.82
C LYS A 246 13.78 3.60 -6.90
N HIS A 247 13.08 3.23 -7.97
CA HIS A 247 12.35 1.95 -8.03
C HIS A 247 12.80 1.02 -9.15
N ILE A 248 13.52 1.50 -10.16
CA ILE A 248 14.00 0.65 -11.27
C ILE A 248 15.53 0.56 -11.26
N VAL A 249 16.20 1.70 -11.17
CA VAL A 249 17.67 1.85 -11.13
C VAL A 249 18.05 2.60 -9.85
N PRO A 250 18.05 1.93 -8.68
CA PRO A 250 18.36 2.57 -7.41
C PRO A 250 19.72 3.27 -7.47
N SER A 251 19.71 4.59 -7.36
CA SER A 251 20.91 5.41 -7.25
C SER A 251 21.54 5.17 -5.87
N GLY A 252 22.52 4.27 -5.79
CA GLY A 252 23.19 3.93 -4.52
C GLY A 252 23.93 2.59 -4.50
N THR A 253 23.75 1.71 -5.50
CA THR A 253 24.67 0.57 -5.64
C THR A 253 26.03 1.08 -6.11
N SER A 254 27.10 0.71 -5.40
CA SER A 254 28.49 1.12 -5.67
C SER A 254 28.83 1.02 -7.16
N ASP A 255 29.77 1.84 -7.64
CA ASP A 255 30.21 1.85 -9.05
C ASP A 255 30.54 0.46 -9.61
N TYR A 256 30.92 -0.49 -8.74
CA TYR A 256 31.15 -1.90 -9.07
C TYR A 256 29.90 -2.66 -9.59
N HIS A 257 28.69 -2.25 -9.22
CA HIS A 257 27.45 -2.92 -9.63
C HIS A 257 26.67 -2.17 -10.72
N LYS A 258 27.10 -0.96 -11.10
CA LYS A 258 26.49 -0.21 -12.22
C LYS A 258 26.62 -0.96 -13.55
N HIS A 259 27.72 -1.69 -13.73
CA HIS A 259 28.00 -2.49 -14.92
C HIS A 259 27.46 -3.93 -14.86
N GLN A 260 26.84 -4.34 -13.75
CA GLN A 260 26.41 -5.73 -13.52
C GLN A 260 24.89 -5.93 -13.54
N LYS A 261 24.10 -4.85 -13.64
CA LYS A 261 22.64 -4.94 -13.69
C LYS A 261 22.16 -4.87 -15.13
N ILE A 262 21.29 -5.81 -15.50
CA ILE A 262 20.47 -5.72 -16.70
C ILE A 262 19.48 -4.59 -16.45
N ASN A 263 19.80 -3.40 -16.94
CA ASN A 263 18.87 -2.28 -16.89
C ASN A 263 17.85 -2.45 -18.03
N PRO A 264 16.58 -2.12 -17.79
CA PRO A 264 15.59 -2.15 -18.86
C PRO A 264 15.83 -0.99 -19.82
N ASP A 265 15.37 -1.15 -21.05
CA ASP A 265 15.37 -0.06 -22.02
C ASP A 265 14.28 0.96 -21.67
N PHE A 266 14.61 2.25 -21.79
CA PHE A 266 13.69 3.36 -21.62
C PHE A 266 13.47 4.05 -22.97
N TYR A 267 12.22 4.11 -23.42
CA TYR A 267 11.86 4.72 -24.71
C TYR A 267 10.91 5.89 -24.51
N ARG A 268 11.17 6.97 -25.26
CA ARG A 268 10.32 8.18 -25.27
C ARG A 268 8.94 7.93 -25.89
N ASN A 269 8.86 7.00 -26.84
CA ASN A 269 7.63 6.53 -27.49
C ASN A 269 7.62 4.99 -27.47
N ASP A 270 6.59 4.34 -27.97
CA ASP A 270 6.60 2.88 -28.20
C ASP A 270 7.27 2.55 -29.55
N PRO A 271 8.48 1.94 -29.57
CA PRO A 271 9.15 1.55 -30.81
C PRO A 271 8.69 0.18 -31.33
N PHE A 272 7.93 -0.59 -30.55
CA PHE A 272 7.55 -1.96 -30.90
C PHE A 272 6.26 -2.03 -31.69
N HIS A 273 5.44 -0.99 -31.57
CA HIS A 273 4.14 -0.87 -32.18
C HIS A 273 4.19 -0.20 -33.56
N ASP A 274 3.64 -0.89 -34.57
CA ASP A 274 3.25 -0.29 -35.83
C ASP A 274 1.72 -0.08 -35.82
N PRO A 275 1.21 1.15 -35.94
CA PRO A 275 -0.24 1.40 -36.01
C PRO A 275 -0.95 0.60 -37.11
N LYS A 276 -0.25 0.22 -38.19
CA LYS A 276 -0.81 -0.62 -39.25
C LYS A 276 -0.94 -2.09 -38.85
N SER A 277 -0.14 -2.55 -37.88
CA SER A 277 -0.18 -3.92 -37.39
C SER A 277 -1.35 -4.18 -36.42
N ALA A 278 -2.11 -3.18 -36.00
CA ALA A 278 -3.32 -3.40 -35.19
C ALA A 278 -4.55 -3.88 -36.00
N GLY A 279 -4.46 -3.88 -37.34
CA GLY A 279 -5.55 -4.33 -38.21
C GLY A 279 -5.70 -5.86 -38.26
N ARG A 280 -6.87 -6.36 -38.69
CA ARG A 280 -7.15 -7.81 -38.82
C ARG A 280 -6.26 -8.56 -39.83
N ASN A 281 -5.53 -7.83 -40.68
CA ASN A 281 -4.74 -8.40 -41.77
C ASN A 281 -3.25 -8.54 -41.42
N SER A 282 -2.82 -8.14 -40.22
CA SER A 282 -1.44 -8.34 -39.76
C SER A 282 -1.27 -9.71 -39.12
N ASP A 283 -0.04 -10.22 -39.13
CA ASP A 283 0.32 -11.41 -38.35
C ASP A 283 0.09 -11.12 -36.86
N GLU A 284 -0.65 -11.99 -36.17
CA GLU A 284 -0.91 -11.87 -34.74
C GLU A 284 0.38 -11.82 -33.91
N ARG A 285 1.45 -12.46 -34.39
CA ARG A 285 2.75 -12.45 -33.72
C ARG A 285 3.42 -11.08 -33.74
N ASP A 286 3.11 -10.23 -34.72
CA ASP A 286 3.68 -8.88 -34.84
C ASP A 286 2.87 -7.82 -34.07
N GLN A 287 1.72 -8.20 -33.53
CA GLN A 287 0.83 -7.27 -32.83
C GLN A 287 1.37 -6.92 -31.44
N VAL A 288 1.14 -5.67 -31.04
CA VAL A 288 1.36 -5.20 -29.67
C VAL A 288 0.00 -5.05 -28.99
N ILE A 289 -0.20 -5.79 -27.90
CA ILE A 289 -1.47 -5.85 -27.18
C ILE A 289 -1.45 -4.88 -26.01
N TYR A 290 -2.43 -4.00 -25.96
CA TYR A 290 -2.60 -3.07 -24.84
C TYR A 290 -3.56 -3.65 -23.80
N LEU A 291 -3.07 -3.90 -22.58
CA LEU A 291 -3.88 -4.47 -21.52
C LEU A 291 -4.83 -3.41 -20.96
N SER A 292 -6.13 -3.62 -21.10
CA SER A 292 -7.15 -2.71 -20.57
C SER A 292 -8.33 -3.49 -20.01
N LYS A 293 -8.80 -3.10 -18.83
CA LYS A 293 -10.01 -3.68 -18.23
C LYS A 293 -11.31 -3.27 -18.95
N TYR A 294 -11.23 -2.31 -19.88
CA TYR A 294 -12.34 -1.83 -20.69
C TYR A 294 -12.32 -2.40 -22.11
N ALA A 295 -11.36 -3.25 -22.44
CA ALA A 295 -11.33 -3.94 -23.72
C ALA A 295 -12.51 -4.91 -23.86
N THR A 296 -12.94 -5.12 -25.10
CA THR A 296 -13.99 -6.08 -25.46
C THR A 296 -13.45 -7.47 -25.71
N GLU A 297 -12.21 -7.57 -26.20
CA GLU A 297 -11.55 -8.83 -26.51
C GLU A 297 -10.81 -9.38 -25.29
N THR A 298 -10.94 -10.69 -25.08
CA THR A 298 -10.26 -11.39 -23.99
C THR A 298 -8.92 -11.93 -24.44
N LEU A 299 -7.87 -11.73 -23.64
CA LEU A 299 -6.58 -12.38 -23.88
C LEU A 299 -6.68 -13.88 -23.50
N LYS A 300 -6.60 -14.78 -24.49
CA LYS A 300 -6.74 -16.24 -24.32
C LYS A 300 -5.61 -16.99 -25.01
N GLY A 301 -5.33 -18.21 -24.55
CA GLY A 301 -4.32 -19.08 -25.12
C GLY A 301 -2.88 -18.68 -24.75
N PRO A 302 -1.88 -19.22 -25.45
CA PRO A 302 -0.48 -18.89 -25.23
C PRO A 302 -0.18 -17.42 -25.55
N LEU A 303 0.84 -16.86 -24.91
CA LEU A 303 1.27 -15.49 -25.18
C LEU A 303 2.05 -15.42 -26.51
N ILE A 304 1.33 -15.32 -27.64
CA ILE A 304 1.91 -15.37 -28.99
C ILE A 304 2.29 -14.00 -29.58
N HIS A 305 1.75 -12.91 -29.04
CA HIS A 305 1.97 -11.56 -29.55
C HIS A 305 3.36 -11.01 -29.21
N LYS A 306 3.89 -10.12 -30.06
CA LYS A 306 5.21 -9.49 -29.91
C LYS A 306 5.43 -8.87 -28.54
N ALA A 307 4.44 -8.14 -28.06
CA ALA A 307 4.52 -7.43 -26.78
C ALA A 307 3.15 -7.21 -26.13
N TYR A 308 3.18 -7.10 -24.81
CA TYR A 308 2.03 -6.77 -23.97
C TYR A 308 2.33 -5.50 -23.17
N ILE A 309 1.51 -4.48 -23.37
CA ILE A 309 1.61 -3.21 -22.66
C ILE A 309 0.81 -3.29 -21.36
N LEU A 310 1.51 -3.17 -20.25
CA LEU A 310 0.96 -2.95 -18.92
C LEU A 310 0.91 -1.44 -18.63
N PRO A 311 -0.28 -0.81 -18.65
CA PRO A 311 -0.41 0.60 -18.31
C PRO A 311 -0.08 0.83 -16.83
N LEU A 312 0.83 1.77 -16.54
CA LEU A 312 1.14 2.17 -15.17
C LEU A 312 0.05 3.09 -14.58
N THR A 313 -1.18 2.58 -14.54
CA THR A 313 -2.33 3.19 -13.86
C THR A 313 -3.28 2.07 -13.39
N PHE A 314 -4.03 2.31 -12.31
CA PHE A 314 -5.16 1.44 -11.94
C PHE A 314 -6.44 1.76 -12.73
N ASP A 315 -6.31 2.67 -13.69
CA ASP A 315 -7.28 3.03 -14.70
C ASP A 315 -8.62 3.47 -14.08
N SER A 316 -8.54 4.25 -13.00
CA SER A 316 -9.71 4.66 -12.22
C SER A 316 -10.65 5.58 -13.01
N LYS A 317 -10.12 6.27 -14.04
CA LYS A 317 -10.83 7.27 -14.86
C LYS A 317 -10.96 6.89 -16.36
N LYS A 318 -10.82 5.61 -16.72
CA LYS A 318 -10.83 5.14 -18.13
C LYS A 318 -9.69 5.73 -18.98
N GLU A 319 -8.54 5.95 -18.37
CA GLU A 319 -7.37 6.57 -18.99
C GLU A 319 -6.81 5.69 -20.12
N THR A 320 -6.88 4.36 -19.96
CA THR A 320 -6.39 3.41 -20.96
C THR A 320 -7.19 3.47 -22.27
N VAL A 321 -8.49 3.78 -22.22
CA VAL A 321 -9.33 3.92 -23.42
C VAL A 321 -8.82 5.04 -24.32
N GLY A 322 -8.41 6.16 -23.73
CA GLY A 322 -7.84 7.28 -24.46
C GLY A 322 -6.46 6.97 -25.04
N ALA A 323 -5.62 6.22 -24.31
CA ALA A 323 -4.32 5.76 -24.80
C ALA A 323 -4.46 4.80 -26.00
N VAL A 324 -5.31 3.78 -25.87
CA VAL A 324 -5.59 2.80 -26.92
C VAL A 324 -6.06 3.47 -28.20
N ARG A 325 -7.01 4.41 -28.11
CA ARG A 325 -7.55 5.13 -29.27
C ARG A 325 -6.51 6.02 -29.94
N ARG A 326 -5.72 6.77 -29.15
CA ARG A 326 -4.71 7.69 -29.70
C ARG A 326 -3.55 6.95 -30.36
N GLY A 327 -3.15 5.82 -29.79
CA GLY A 327 -2.06 5.01 -30.32
C GLY A 327 -2.46 4.00 -31.39
N ASN A 328 -3.77 3.81 -31.64
CA ASN A 328 -4.29 2.74 -32.49
C ASN A 328 -3.83 1.33 -32.06
N TYR A 329 -3.88 1.05 -30.76
CA TYR A 329 -3.54 -0.26 -30.23
C TYR A 329 -4.73 -1.23 -30.30
N ARG A 330 -4.44 -2.52 -30.49
CA ARG A 330 -5.40 -3.59 -30.18
C ARG A 330 -5.42 -3.77 -28.66
N ALA A 331 -6.59 -3.62 -28.05
CA ALA A 331 -6.73 -3.74 -26.59
C ALA A 331 -7.40 -5.06 -26.21
N MET A 332 -6.86 -5.72 -25.18
CA MET A 332 -7.43 -6.95 -24.62
C MET A 332 -7.51 -6.86 -23.09
N TYR A 333 -8.47 -7.57 -22.49
CA TYR A 333 -8.62 -7.68 -21.04
C TYR A 333 -8.17 -9.05 -20.52
N PHE A 334 -7.74 -9.09 -19.26
CA PHE A 334 -7.33 -10.34 -18.59
C PHE A 334 -8.51 -11.28 -18.38
N PRO A 335 -8.38 -12.59 -18.69
CA PRO A 335 -9.47 -13.56 -18.62
C PRO A 335 -9.83 -13.98 -17.18
N ILE A 336 -9.70 -13.11 -16.18
CA ILE A 336 -9.95 -13.46 -14.77
C ILE A 336 -11.40 -13.91 -14.57
N ARG A 337 -12.36 -13.23 -15.21
CA ARG A 337 -13.79 -13.55 -15.08
C ARG A 337 -14.18 -14.88 -15.71
N ASP A 338 -13.37 -15.34 -16.67
CA ASP A 338 -13.63 -16.58 -17.39
C ASP A 338 -13.24 -17.80 -16.53
N TYR A 339 -12.28 -17.63 -15.60
CA TYR A 339 -11.72 -18.73 -14.81
C TYR A 339 -11.95 -18.61 -13.29
N ILE A 340 -12.14 -17.40 -12.76
CA ILE A 340 -12.27 -17.13 -11.33
C ILE A 340 -13.58 -16.41 -11.03
N GLU A 341 -14.35 -17.00 -10.12
CA GLU A 341 -15.49 -16.34 -9.49
C GLU A 341 -15.00 -15.25 -8.52
N TRP A 342 -15.19 -13.99 -8.92
CA TRP A 342 -14.75 -12.83 -8.14
C TRP A 342 -15.79 -12.48 -7.07
N LYS A 343 -15.60 -12.99 -5.86
CA LYS A 343 -16.58 -12.83 -4.77
C LYS A 343 -16.43 -11.53 -3.98
N CYS A 344 -15.24 -10.93 -3.95
CA CYS A 344 -15.01 -9.72 -3.14
C CYS A 344 -13.92 -8.79 -3.69
N GLY A 345 -14.09 -7.49 -3.41
CA GLY A 345 -13.11 -6.44 -3.67
C GLY A 345 -13.28 -5.82 -5.05
N GLY A 346 -12.67 -4.66 -5.26
CA GLY A 346 -12.64 -4.05 -6.59
C GLY A 346 -11.81 -4.89 -7.56
N PHE A 347 -12.24 -4.96 -8.82
CA PHE A 347 -11.53 -5.66 -9.89
C PHE A 347 -10.27 -4.86 -10.31
N LYS A 348 -9.25 -4.87 -9.46
CA LYS A 348 -7.97 -4.18 -9.63
C LYS A 348 -6.86 -5.13 -9.18
N LEU A 349 -6.11 -5.67 -10.12
CA LEU A 349 -4.90 -6.44 -9.81
C LEU A 349 -3.71 -5.51 -9.61
N ALA A 350 -2.80 -5.89 -8.73
CA ALA A 350 -1.50 -5.24 -8.64
C ALA A 350 -0.66 -5.60 -9.87
N PHE A 351 0.23 -4.70 -10.29
CA PHE A 351 1.11 -4.94 -11.44
C PHE A 351 1.99 -6.17 -11.23
N VAL A 352 2.45 -6.41 -9.99
CA VAL A 352 3.26 -7.59 -9.64
C VAL A 352 2.50 -8.90 -9.85
N VAL A 353 1.21 -8.94 -9.50
CA VAL A 353 0.35 -10.11 -9.73
C VAL A 353 0.15 -10.32 -11.23
N THR A 354 -0.06 -9.22 -11.95
CA THR A 354 -0.23 -9.22 -13.40
C THR A 354 1.00 -9.78 -14.12
N ALA A 355 2.20 -9.32 -13.75
CA ALA A 355 3.46 -9.82 -14.31
C ALA A 355 3.67 -11.31 -14.01
N LYS A 356 3.40 -11.76 -12.77
CA LYS A 356 3.50 -13.18 -12.39
C LYS A 356 2.56 -14.07 -13.19
N ILE A 357 1.31 -13.64 -13.39
CA ILE A 357 0.35 -14.38 -14.22
C ILE A 357 0.87 -14.49 -15.65
N LEU A 358 1.35 -13.39 -16.26
CA LEU A 358 1.87 -13.43 -17.64
C LEU A 358 3.09 -14.35 -17.77
N GLN A 359 4.00 -14.34 -16.80
CA GLN A 359 5.16 -15.25 -16.78
C GLN A 359 4.74 -16.71 -16.69
N GLU A 360 3.78 -17.01 -15.82
CA GLU A 360 3.28 -18.37 -15.63
C GLU A 360 2.54 -18.88 -16.86
N VAL A 361 1.73 -18.02 -17.49
CA VAL A 361 1.06 -18.36 -18.76
C VAL A 361 2.09 -18.58 -19.87
N ALA A 362 3.19 -17.82 -19.90
CA ALA A 362 4.27 -18.03 -20.85
C ALA A 362 5.01 -19.35 -20.58
N SER A 363 5.22 -19.73 -19.33
CA SER A 363 5.96 -20.94 -18.94
C SER A 363 5.14 -22.22 -19.11
N ASN A 364 3.83 -22.16 -18.86
CA ASN A 364 2.95 -23.32 -18.86
C ASN A 364 2.20 -23.54 -20.18
N GLY A 365 2.58 -22.79 -21.24
CA GLY A 365 2.02 -22.97 -22.58
C GLY A 365 0.61 -22.42 -22.76
N GLY A 366 0.18 -21.44 -21.95
CA GLY A 366 -1.11 -20.77 -22.11
C GLY A 366 -2.21 -21.19 -21.13
N ASP A 367 -1.89 -21.92 -20.06
CA ASP A 367 -2.87 -22.30 -19.03
C ASP A 367 -3.12 -21.14 -18.06
N TRP A 368 -4.11 -20.34 -18.42
CA TRP A 368 -4.60 -19.23 -17.62
C TRP A 368 -5.23 -19.65 -16.30
N LYS A 369 -5.89 -20.81 -16.23
CA LYS A 369 -6.61 -21.21 -15.03
C LYS A 369 -5.63 -21.46 -13.89
N SER A 370 -4.59 -22.27 -14.14
CA SER A 370 -3.56 -22.56 -13.16
C SER A 370 -2.80 -21.31 -12.72
N ALA A 371 -2.44 -20.43 -13.67
CA ALA A 371 -1.75 -19.17 -13.35
C ALA A 371 -2.60 -18.23 -12.49
N LEU A 372 -3.89 -18.11 -12.82
CA LEU A 372 -4.83 -17.29 -12.07
C LEU A 372 -5.10 -17.88 -10.68
N ASP A 373 -5.25 -19.20 -10.57
CA ASP A 373 -5.46 -19.88 -9.29
C ASP A 373 -4.28 -19.68 -8.33
N LEU A 374 -3.05 -19.66 -8.86
CA LEU A 374 -1.82 -19.50 -8.09
C LEU A 374 -1.60 -18.06 -7.60
N TYR A 375 -1.88 -17.06 -8.44
CA TYR A 375 -1.47 -15.68 -8.16
C TYR A 375 -2.59 -14.71 -7.83
N VAL A 376 -3.85 -15.00 -8.20
CA VAL A 376 -4.97 -14.16 -7.78
C VAL A 376 -5.20 -14.35 -6.28
N PRO A 377 -5.16 -13.28 -5.47
CA PRO A 377 -5.26 -13.42 -4.02
C PRO A 377 -6.57 -14.10 -3.60
N ILE A 378 -6.44 -15.06 -2.68
CA ILE A 378 -7.56 -15.84 -2.17
C ILE A 378 -8.67 -14.95 -1.59
N ILE A 379 -8.32 -13.80 -1.02
CA ILE A 379 -9.28 -12.84 -0.46
C ILE A 379 -10.30 -12.34 -1.50
N ASN A 380 -9.94 -12.31 -2.77
CA ASN A 380 -10.81 -11.88 -3.87
C ASN A 380 -11.76 -12.99 -4.33
N ARG A 381 -11.43 -14.25 -3.97
CA ARG A 381 -12.19 -15.46 -4.30
C ARG A 381 -13.15 -15.88 -3.20
N ARG A 382 -13.13 -15.18 -2.06
CA ARG A 382 -13.92 -15.51 -0.87
C ARG A 382 -15.01 -14.49 -0.57
N THR A 383 -16.15 -14.96 -0.09
CA THR A 383 -17.22 -14.09 0.43
C THR A 383 -16.81 -13.45 1.75
N PHE A 384 -17.59 -12.48 2.22
CA PHE A 384 -17.40 -11.93 3.56
C PHE A 384 -17.62 -12.98 4.67
N SER A 385 -18.59 -13.87 4.51
CA SER A 385 -18.87 -14.95 5.47
C SER A 385 -17.72 -15.96 5.54
N GLU A 386 -17.23 -16.44 4.39
CA GLU A 386 -16.08 -17.38 4.34
C GLU A 386 -14.82 -16.77 4.97
N ARG A 387 -14.62 -15.46 4.84
CA ARG A 387 -13.48 -14.78 5.50
C ARG A 387 -13.66 -14.69 7.00
N ARG A 388 -14.88 -14.45 7.48
CA ARG A 388 -15.19 -14.42 8.91
C ARG A 388 -14.93 -15.77 9.56
N GLU A 389 -15.30 -16.86 8.90
CA GLU A 389 -15.03 -18.22 9.37
C GLU A 389 -13.53 -18.51 9.48
N ILE A 390 -12.72 -18.00 8.56
CA ILE A 390 -11.27 -18.26 8.51
C ILE A 390 -10.46 -17.38 9.45
N MET A 391 -10.80 -16.09 9.57
CA MET A 391 -10.22 -15.20 10.59
C MET A 391 -10.58 -15.67 12.00
N GLY A 392 -11.65 -16.46 12.13
CA GLY A 392 -12.20 -16.85 13.40
C GLY A 392 -13.00 -15.71 14.04
N GLU A 393 -13.77 -16.07 15.06
CA GLU A 393 -14.66 -15.16 15.77
C GLU A 393 -13.88 -14.06 16.49
N GLU A 394 -12.71 -14.39 17.04
CA GLU A 394 -11.88 -13.49 17.83
C GLU A 394 -11.26 -12.37 17.00
N GLU A 395 -10.63 -12.68 15.87
CA GLU A 395 -10.06 -11.64 15.00
C GLU A 395 -11.16 -10.76 14.40
N THR A 396 -12.31 -11.35 14.06
CA THR A 396 -13.49 -10.59 13.65
C THR A 396 -13.98 -9.66 14.75
N ARG A 397 -14.00 -10.13 16.00
CA ARG A 397 -14.38 -9.32 17.18
C ARG A 397 -13.44 -8.13 17.33
N LEU A 398 -12.12 -8.36 17.31
CA LEU A 398 -11.10 -7.31 17.42
C LEU A 398 -11.21 -6.25 16.33
N VAL A 399 -11.47 -6.66 15.08
CA VAL A 399 -11.68 -5.72 13.96
C VAL A 399 -12.93 -4.87 14.16
N ASN A 400 -14.02 -5.47 14.66
CA ASN A 400 -15.26 -4.74 14.96
C ASN A 400 -15.08 -3.80 16.15
N GLU A 401 -14.40 -4.24 17.21
CA GLU A 401 -14.06 -3.42 18.38
C GLU A 401 -13.24 -2.20 17.96
N THR A 402 -12.18 -2.39 17.15
CA THR A 402 -11.36 -1.29 16.62
C THR A 402 -12.18 -0.30 15.77
N ARG A 403 -13.17 -0.80 15.02
CA ARG A 403 -14.05 0.04 14.20
C ARG A 403 -15.02 0.83 15.07
N GLU A 404 -15.56 0.20 16.10
CA GLU A 404 -16.50 0.81 17.04
C GLU A 404 -15.79 1.86 17.91
N GLU A 405 -14.59 1.57 18.41
CA GLU A 405 -13.72 2.50 19.12
C GLU A 405 -13.50 3.79 18.30
N LYS A 406 -13.13 3.65 17.02
CA LYS A 406 -12.99 4.80 16.11
C LYS A 406 -14.30 5.55 15.92
N ARG A 407 -15.44 4.87 15.89
CA ARG A 407 -16.75 5.52 15.78
C ARG A 407 -17.05 6.35 17.04
N GLN A 408 -16.85 5.76 18.21
CA GLN A 408 -17.06 6.41 19.50
C GLN A 408 -16.16 7.63 19.69
N ILE A 409 -14.88 7.52 19.33
CA ILE A 409 -13.93 8.66 19.34
C ILE A 409 -14.47 9.81 18.49
N ASN A 410 -14.88 9.51 17.25
CA ASN A 410 -15.39 10.54 16.35
C ASN A 410 -16.67 11.18 16.88
N GLU A 411 -17.62 10.39 17.37
CA GLU A 411 -18.86 10.88 17.99
C GLU A 411 -18.55 11.78 19.20
N TYR A 412 -17.61 11.39 20.06
CA TYR A 412 -17.24 12.16 21.25
C TYR A 412 -16.51 13.46 20.90
N ILE A 413 -15.60 13.45 19.91
CA ILE A 413 -14.97 14.66 19.39
C ILE A 413 -16.04 15.63 18.87
N LEU A 414 -17.02 15.10 18.12
CA LEU A 414 -18.11 15.91 17.57
C LEU A 414 -19.02 16.50 18.66
N GLN A 415 -19.28 15.76 19.73
CA GLN A 415 -20.08 16.24 20.87
C GLN A 415 -19.32 17.29 21.70
N THR A 416 -18.01 17.11 21.90
CA THR A 416 -17.21 17.92 22.84
C THR A 416 -16.63 19.17 22.19
N ILE A 417 -16.11 19.03 20.96
CA ILE A 417 -15.40 20.09 20.23
C ILE A 417 -16.30 20.68 19.12
N GLY A 418 -17.44 20.05 18.85
CA GLY A 418 -18.34 20.43 17.77
C GLY A 418 -17.83 20.00 16.40
N ASN A 419 -18.72 20.03 15.41
CA ASN A 419 -18.30 20.03 14.02
C ASN A 419 -17.32 21.17 13.81
N GLN A 420 -16.26 20.90 13.04
CA GLN A 420 -15.44 21.99 12.54
C GLN A 420 -16.39 22.94 11.79
N PRO A 421 -16.48 24.24 12.16
CA PRO A 421 -17.24 25.18 11.35
C PRO A 421 -16.73 25.07 9.91
N PRO A 422 -17.58 25.21 8.88
CA PRO A 422 -17.13 25.33 7.50
C PRO A 422 -16.44 26.69 7.32
N TYR A 423 -15.36 26.92 8.05
CA TYR A 423 -14.59 28.16 8.05
C TYR A 423 -13.12 27.76 8.03
N PHE A 424 -12.64 27.58 6.81
CA PHE A 424 -11.97 28.72 6.19
C PHE A 424 -12.98 29.29 5.18
N GLU A 425 -13.47 30.51 5.40
CA GLU A 425 -14.01 31.30 4.28
C GLU A 425 -12.99 31.25 3.14
N THR A 426 -13.44 31.23 1.89
CA THR A 426 -12.59 31.20 0.70
C THR A 426 -11.43 32.22 0.76
N ARG A 427 -11.64 33.34 1.47
CA ARG A 427 -10.64 34.38 1.75
C ARG A 427 -9.45 33.96 2.62
N ASN A 428 -9.65 33.09 3.62
CA ASN A 428 -8.59 32.68 4.54
C ASN A 428 -7.87 31.40 4.06
N GLN A 429 -8.45 30.65 3.12
CA GLN A 429 -7.80 29.47 2.52
C GLN A 429 -6.51 29.84 1.79
N GLU A 430 -6.48 30.98 1.09
CA GLU A 430 -5.26 31.44 0.41
C GLU A 430 -4.16 31.84 1.39
N LYS A 431 -4.51 32.60 2.44
CA LYS A 431 -3.53 32.99 3.48
C LYS A 431 -2.98 31.76 4.21
N TYR A 432 -3.86 30.84 4.60
CA TYR A 432 -3.47 29.62 5.30
C TYR A 432 -2.71 28.64 4.41
N GLY A 433 -3.12 28.51 3.15
CA GLY A 433 -2.40 27.75 2.12
C GLY A 433 -0.96 28.25 1.98
N LYS A 434 -0.77 29.57 1.87
CA LYS A 434 0.57 30.19 1.82
C LYS A 434 1.41 29.88 3.06
N ILE A 435 0.84 29.91 4.25
CA ILE A 435 1.56 29.57 5.50
C ILE A 435 1.95 28.08 5.53
N LEU A 436 1.05 27.20 5.09
CA LEU A 436 1.35 25.76 5.01
C LEU A 436 2.36 25.43 3.91
N ASP A 437 2.35 26.17 2.82
CA ASP A 437 3.34 26.06 1.75
C ASP A 437 4.69 26.62 2.21
N GLU A 438 4.73 27.73 2.96
CA GLU A 438 5.95 28.23 3.59
C GLU A 438 6.51 27.22 4.60
N TYR A 439 5.66 26.61 5.42
CA TYR A 439 6.06 25.55 6.33
C TYR A 439 6.58 24.32 5.58
N ALA A 440 5.93 23.91 4.49
CA ALA A 440 6.40 22.82 3.65
C ALA A 440 7.73 23.14 2.96
N ASN A 441 7.92 24.36 2.45
CA ASN A 441 9.15 24.80 1.81
C ASN A 441 10.32 24.85 2.81
N LYS A 442 10.07 25.30 4.06
CA LYS A 442 11.06 25.25 5.13
C LYS A 442 11.45 23.81 5.50
N LEU A 443 10.54 22.84 5.31
CA LEU A 443 10.82 21.42 5.53
C LEU A 443 11.61 20.76 4.40
N GLU A 444 11.54 21.25 3.16
CA GLU A 444 12.36 20.74 2.05
C GLU A 444 13.82 21.25 2.11
N PHE A 445 14.11 22.23 2.97
CA PHE A 445 15.45 22.79 3.19
C PHE A 445 16.25 22.10 4.32
N PHE A 446 15.63 21.16 5.06
CA PHE A 446 16.22 20.32 6.10
C PHE A 446 16.14 18.84 5.69
#